data_AF-A0AAJ0P8T4-F1
#
_entry.id   AF-A0AAJ0P8T4-F1
#
_cell.length_a   1.000
_cell.length_b   1.000
_cell.length_c   1.000
_cell.angle_alpha   90.00
_cell.angle_beta   90.00
_cell.angle_gamma   90.00
#
_symmetry.space_group_name_H-M   'P 1'
#
loop_
_entity.id
_entity.type
_entity.pdbx_description
1 polymer ?
#
loop_
_entity_poly.entity_id
_entity_poly.type
_entity_poly.pdbx_seq_one_letter_code
_entity_poly.pdbx_strand_id
1 'polypeptide(L)'
;MRQQPGPSLEMLLQAAETAQRAGDGARACAVFHDVLGIAPEHPVALNALGLDALARGDGMAVGYFARATTADPAASPLWMNLASAYRGLGDSVGEQTALERALALDQRNLMANVRLAELQDRVGNTAAAAFRWGGVATIVQSLPERSPALSQLLVRASDRIAQHTRALSDAIDTALAPLREDAAADDRRRIDVCIDAMLGRRAIHAPVPHGLHFPFLPADEFFPRRHFPWLAAFEAATPAIGAELENLLADGAPGFAPYVAMTPGTPPNRWTPFDGSDLWSARYLWRYGVRDDAVCTRCPQTAAMLETLPLADIPGRGPSAFFSVLKPGTRLPPHTGVSNIRSVVHLPLIVPDRCGFRVGGETRAWRVGEAFVFDDTIEHEAWNDSDEIRAVLIVDVWNPHLTASEIAMMRRMFGTLGAQLGMAGDVVD
;
A
#
# COMPACT_ATOMS: atom_id res chain seq x y z
N MET A 1 -33.22 -47.33 -62.61
CA MET A 1 -33.55 -46.77 -61.28
C MET A 1 -32.56 -45.64 -61.01
N ARG A 2 -32.99 -44.37 -61.05
CA ARG A 2 -32.15 -43.26 -60.59
C ARG A 2 -32.16 -43.33 -59.06
N GLN A 3 -31.01 -43.57 -58.45
CA GLN A 3 -30.84 -43.43 -57.00
C GLN A 3 -31.21 -42.00 -56.62
N GLN A 4 -32.08 -41.83 -55.62
CA GLN A 4 -32.34 -40.51 -55.06
C GLN A 4 -31.01 -39.94 -54.55
N PRO A 5 -30.68 -38.67 -54.82
CA PRO A 5 -29.50 -38.05 -54.24
C PRO A 5 -29.59 -38.18 -52.71
N GLY A 6 -28.51 -38.60 -52.07
CA GLY A 6 -28.43 -38.67 -50.62
C GLY A 6 -28.80 -37.33 -49.97
N PRO A 7 -29.15 -37.32 -48.68
CA PRO A 7 -29.54 -36.10 -47.99
C PRO A 7 -28.43 -35.05 -48.13
N SER A 8 -28.82 -33.80 -48.44
CA SER A 8 -27.85 -32.71 -48.56
C SER A 8 -27.21 -32.40 -47.20
N LEU A 9 -26.02 -31.80 -47.21
CA LEU A 9 -25.35 -31.36 -45.99
C LEU A 9 -26.25 -30.47 -45.12
N GLU A 10 -26.99 -29.56 -45.74
CA GLU A 10 -27.96 -28.68 -45.07
C GLU A 10 -29.10 -29.47 -44.40
N MET A 11 -29.64 -30.48 -45.07
CA MET A 11 -30.68 -31.35 -44.51
C MET A 11 -30.15 -32.15 -43.30
N LEU A 12 -28.92 -32.63 -43.36
CA LEU A 12 -28.29 -33.36 -42.25
C LEU A 12 -28.03 -32.45 -41.06
N LEU A 13 -27.55 -31.22 -41.27
CA LEU A 13 -27.36 -30.24 -40.20
C LEU A 13 -28.68 -29.89 -39.51
N GLN A 14 -29.75 -29.66 -40.29
CA GLN A 14 -31.07 -29.39 -39.75
C GLN A 14 -31.63 -30.59 -38.94
N ALA A 15 -31.40 -31.81 -39.43
CA ALA A 15 -31.81 -33.03 -38.75
C ALA A 15 -31.04 -33.24 -37.44
N ALA A 16 -29.74 -32.96 -37.42
CA ALA A 16 -28.91 -33.04 -36.22
C ALA A 16 -29.35 -32.02 -35.16
N GLU A 17 -29.62 -30.78 -35.56
CA GLU A 17 -30.13 -29.74 -34.67
C GLU A 17 -31.50 -30.09 -34.10
N THR A 18 -32.38 -30.67 -34.93
CA THR A 18 -33.70 -31.15 -34.48
C THR A 18 -33.58 -32.26 -33.45
N ALA A 19 -32.66 -33.22 -33.65
CA ALA A 19 -32.40 -34.29 -32.69
C ALA A 19 -31.81 -33.75 -31.38
N GLN A 20 -30.89 -32.77 -31.44
CA GLN A 20 -30.36 -32.11 -30.24
C GLN A 20 -31.47 -31.38 -29.46
N ARG A 21 -32.34 -30.62 -30.14
CA ARG A 21 -33.48 -29.94 -29.51
C ARG A 21 -34.48 -30.92 -28.87
N ALA A 22 -34.60 -32.12 -29.41
CA ALA A 22 -35.43 -33.19 -28.85
C ALA A 22 -34.77 -33.96 -27.68
N GLY A 23 -33.51 -33.66 -27.35
CA GLY A 23 -32.74 -34.39 -26.33
C GLY A 23 -32.30 -35.80 -26.76
N ASP A 24 -32.44 -36.13 -28.05
CA ASP A 24 -32.05 -37.44 -28.59
C ASP A 24 -30.57 -37.42 -29.01
N GLY A 25 -29.69 -37.57 -28.02
CA GLY A 25 -28.24 -37.51 -28.21
C GLY A 25 -27.70 -38.61 -29.13
N ALA A 26 -28.26 -39.82 -29.06
CA ALA A 26 -27.82 -40.94 -29.90
C ALA A 26 -28.11 -40.68 -31.37
N ARG A 27 -29.33 -40.20 -31.69
CA ARG A 27 -29.70 -39.81 -33.05
C ARG A 27 -28.89 -38.61 -33.54
N ALA A 28 -28.68 -37.61 -32.69
CA ALA A 28 -27.86 -36.46 -33.06
C ALA A 28 -26.43 -36.89 -33.44
N CYS A 29 -25.79 -37.76 -32.66
CA CYS A 29 -24.45 -38.26 -32.95
C CYS A 29 -24.39 -39.05 -34.28
N ALA A 30 -25.37 -39.91 -34.54
CA ALA A 30 -25.46 -40.64 -35.80
C ALA A 30 -25.53 -39.68 -37.00
N VAL A 31 -26.39 -38.65 -36.92
CA VAL A 31 -26.52 -37.65 -37.99
C VAL A 31 -25.24 -36.81 -38.14
N PHE A 32 -24.55 -36.48 -37.04
CA PHE A 32 -23.26 -35.78 -37.13
C PHE A 32 -22.15 -36.64 -37.75
N HIS A 33 -22.17 -37.97 -37.56
CA HIS A 33 -21.28 -38.86 -38.29
C HIS A 33 -21.58 -38.85 -39.80
N ASP A 34 -22.85 -38.83 -40.20
CA ASP A 34 -23.24 -38.69 -41.62
C ASP A 34 -22.76 -37.35 -42.19
N VAL A 35 -22.85 -36.27 -41.41
CA VAL A 35 -22.28 -34.95 -41.78
C VAL A 35 -20.77 -35.05 -42.03
N LEU A 36 -20.02 -35.71 -41.16
CA LEU A 36 -18.57 -35.90 -41.35
C LEU A 36 -18.23 -36.82 -42.54
N GLY A 37 -19.15 -37.69 -42.94
CA GLY A 37 -19.02 -38.50 -44.16
C GLY A 37 -19.04 -37.67 -45.45
N ILE A 38 -19.75 -36.53 -45.44
CA ILE A 38 -19.82 -35.59 -46.57
C ILE A 38 -18.77 -34.47 -46.44
N ALA A 39 -18.58 -33.96 -45.22
CA ALA A 39 -17.68 -32.85 -44.91
C ALA A 39 -16.79 -33.22 -43.69
N PRO A 40 -15.64 -33.88 -43.90
CA PRO A 40 -14.83 -34.42 -42.81
C PRO A 40 -14.37 -33.39 -41.78
N GLU A 41 -14.09 -32.16 -42.21
CA GLU A 41 -13.60 -31.08 -41.34
C GLU A 41 -14.71 -30.09 -40.95
N HIS A 42 -15.97 -30.53 -40.90
CA HIS A 42 -17.08 -29.65 -40.53
C HIS A 42 -17.05 -29.29 -39.03
N PRO A 43 -16.77 -28.01 -38.65
CA PRO A 43 -16.43 -27.65 -37.27
C PRO A 43 -17.57 -27.88 -36.27
N VAL A 44 -18.82 -27.63 -36.67
CA VAL A 44 -20.00 -27.85 -35.80
C VAL A 44 -20.19 -29.34 -35.48
N ALA A 45 -19.99 -30.21 -36.46
CA ALA A 45 -20.20 -31.65 -36.30
C ALA A 45 -19.06 -32.27 -35.46
N LEU A 46 -17.82 -31.85 -35.71
CA LEU A 46 -16.66 -32.21 -34.89
C LEU A 46 -16.84 -31.74 -33.44
N ASN A 47 -17.29 -30.50 -33.22
CA ASN A 47 -17.54 -29.98 -31.88
C ASN A 47 -18.63 -30.76 -31.15
N ALA A 48 -19.74 -31.09 -31.82
CA ALA A 48 -20.84 -31.84 -31.22
C ALA A 48 -20.43 -33.27 -30.83
N LEU A 49 -19.72 -33.98 -31.70
CA LEU A 49 -19.19 -35.32 -31.41
C LEU A 49 -18.11 -35.28 -30.32
N GLY A 50 -17.27 -34.23 -30.30
CA GLY A 50 -16.30 -34.00 -29.24
C GLY A 50 -16.97 -33.80 -27.88
N LEU A 51 -18.07 -33.03 -27.81
CA LEU A 51 -18.83 -32.80 -26.57
C LEU A 51 -19.48 -34.09 -26.05
N ASP A 52 -20.05 -34.90 -26.94
CA ASP A 52 -20.61 -36.21 -26.60
C ASP A 52 -19.53 -37.19 -26.10
N ALA A 53 -18.39 -37.27 -26.81
CA ALA A 53 -17.25 -38.07 -26.38
C ALA A 53 -16.73 -37.60 -24.99
N LEU A 54 -16.59 -36.29 -24.79
CA LEU A 54 -16.16 -35.72 -23.51
C LEU A 54 -17.12 -36.08 -22.37
N ALA A 55 -18.44 -36.00 -22.61
CA ALA A 55 -19.45 -36.36 -21.62
C ALA A 55 -19.39 -37.84 -21.20
N ARG A 56 -18.96 -38.72 -22.11
CA ARG A 56 -18.74 -40.15 -21.83
C ARG A 56 -17.36 -40.47 -21.24
N GLY A 57 -16.47 -39.48 -21.10
CA GLY A 57 -15.07 -39.71 -20.71
C GLY A 57 -14.26 -40.45 -21.78
N ASP A 58 -14.67 -40.37 -23.05
CA ASP A 58 -13.99 -41.00 -24.17
C ASP A 58 -12.80 -40.13 -24.63
N GLY A 59 -11.61 -40.74 -24.70
CA GLY A 59 -10.38 -40.08 -25.13
C GLY A 59 -10.41 -39.58 -26.57
N MET A 60 -11.34 -40.08 -27.40
CA MET A 60 -11.57 -39.58 -28.76
C MET A 60 -11.99 -38.10 -28.81
N ALA A 61 -12.48 -37.53 -27.69
CA ALA A 61 -12.86 -36.13 -27.58
C ALA A 61 -11.75 -35.17 -28.03
N VAL A 62 -10.48 -35.44 -27.65
CA VAL A 62 -9.33 -34.62 -28.05
C VAL A 62 -9.17 -34.60 -29.57
N GLY A 63 -9.30 -35.76 -30.22
CA GLY A 63 -9.19 -35.86 -31.68
C GLY A 63 -10.25 -35.05 -32.41
N TYR A 64 -11.50 -35.09 -31.93
CA TYR A 64 -12.59 -34.28 -32.50
C TYR A 64 -12.35 -32.79 -32.31
N PHE A 65 -12.01 -32.34 -31.10
CA PHE A 65 -11.78 -30.92 -30.86
C PHE A 65 -10.52 -30.37 -31.55
N ALA A 66 -9.44 -31.15 -31.64
CA ALA A 66 -8.23 -30.73 -32.34
C ALA A 66 -8.51 -30.45 -33.84
N ARG A 67 -9.27 -31.35 -34.48
CA ARG A 67 -9.75 -31.14 -35.86
C ARG A 67 -10.68 -29.94 -35.95
N ALA A 68 -11.60 -29.78 -35.00
CA ALA A 68 -12.50 -28.62 -34.97
C ALA A 68 -11.72 -27.30 -34.88
N THR A 69 -10.70 -27.21 -34.03
CA THR A 69 -9.84 -26.01 -33.91
C THR A 69 -8.96 -25.78 -35.14
N THR A 70 -8.67 -26.81 -35.93
CA THR A 70 -7.95 -26.66 -37.20
C THR A 70 -8.89 -26.12 -38.28
N ALA A 71 -10.14 -26.59 -38.30
CA ALA A 71 -11.17 -26.15 -39.23
C ALA A 71 -11.65 -24.72 -38.97
N ASP A 72 -11.74 -24.31 -37.70
CA ASP A 72 -12.10 -22.95 -37.29
C ASP A 72 -11.20 -22.47 -36.13
N PRO A 73 -9.99 -21.97 -36.43
CA PRO A 73 -9.03 -21.54 -35.41
C PRO A 73 -9.46 -20.25 -34.69
N ALA A 74 -10.41 -19.49 -35.22
CA ALA A 74 -10.88 -18.23 -34.62
C ALA A 74 -11.97 -18.44 -33.57
N ALA A 75 -12.58 -19.63 -33.51
CA ALA A 75 -13.61 -19.95 -32.54
C ALA A 75 -13.05 -20.29 -31.14
N SER A 76 -13.00 -19.29 -30.26
CA SER A 76 -12.60 -19.44 -28.85
C SER A 76 -13.28 -20.60 -28.11
N PRO A 77 -14.60 -20.89 -28.29
CA PRO A 77 -15.25 -22.02 -27.64
C PRO A 77 -14.63 -23.39 -27.98
N LEU A 78 -14.11 -23.57 -29.19
CA LEU A 78 -13.48 -24.84 -29.60
C LEU A 78 -12.18 -25.09 -28.83
N TRP A 79 -11.38 -24.04 -28.62
CA TRP A 79 -10.17 -24.11 -27.80
C TRP A 79 -10.50 -24.40 -26.32
N MET A 80 -11.58 -23.83 -25.80
CA MET A 80 -12.04 -24.12 -24.42
C MET A 80 -12.50 -25.58 -24.25
N ASN A 81 -13.15 -26.14 -25.26
CA ASN A 81 -13.56 -27.54 -25.26
C ASN A 81 -12.36 -28.48 -25.39
N LEU A 82 -11.40 -28.16 -26.26
CA LEU A 82 -10.15 -28.89 -26.38
C LEU A 82 -9.37 -28.90 -25.05
N ALA A 83 -9.27 -27.75 -24.38
CA ALA A 83 -8.66 -27.67 -23.05
C ALA A 83 -9.37 -28.56 -22.02
N SER A 84 -10.70 -28.61 -22.07
CA SER A 84 -11.50 -29.47 -21.17
C SER A 84 -11.26 -30.97 -21.44
N ALA A 85 -11.08 -31.35 -22.71
CA ALA A 85 -10.74 -32.73 -23.07
C ALA A 85 -9.33 -33.12 -22.61
N TYR A 86 -8.33 -32.26 -22.80
CA TYR A 86 -6.99 -32.49 -22.26
C TYR A 86 -6.98 -32.60 -20.74
N ARG A 87 -7.74 -31.74 -20.05
CA ARG A 87 -7.90 -31.81 -18.60
C ARG A 87 -8.47 -33.16 -18.15
N GLY A 88 -9.46 -33.69 -18.87
CA GLY A 88 -10.06 -35.01 -18.59
C GLY A 88 -9.07 -36.17 -18.72
N LEU A 89 -8.08 -36.04 -19.61
CA LEU A 89 -6.99 -37.01 -19.78
C LEU A 89 -5.80 -36.79 -18.84
N GLY A 90 -5.79 -35.70 -18.05
CA GLY A 90 -4.65 -35.32 -17.23
C GLY A 90 -3.47 -34.72 -18.00
N ASP A 91 -3.64 -34.38 -19.29
CA ASP A 91 -2.62 -33.75 -20.10
C ASP A 91 -2.55 -32.25 -19.81
N SER A 92 -1.68 -31.89 -18.86
CA SER A 92 -1.49 -30.50 -18.43
C SER A 92 -0.86 -29.62 -19.52
N VAL A 93 -0.03 -30.18 -20.41
CA VAL A 93 0.64 -29.43 -21.48
C VAL A 93 -0.34 -29.10 -22.59
N GLY A 94 -1.15 -30.08 -23.00
CA GLY A 94 -2.24 -29.89 -23.95
C GLY A 94 -3.29 -28.90 -23.43
N GLU A 95 -3.70 -29.02 -22.16
CA GLU A 95 -4.64 -28.09 -21.52
C GLU A 95 -4.11 -26.65 -21.54
N GLN A 96 -2.85 -26.44 -21.11
CA GLN A 96 -2.23 -25.11 -21.12
C GLN A 96 -2.21 -24.51 -22.52
N THR A 97 -1.73 -25.27 -23.50
CA THR A 97 -1.62 -24.80 -24.89
C THR A 97 -2.97 -24.37 -25.45
N ALA A 98 -4.02 -25.15 -25.21
CA ALA A 98 -5.37 -24.83 -25.67
C ALA A 98 -5.95 -23.59 -24.97
N LEU A 99 -5.72 -23.44 -23.66
CA LEU A 99 -6.15 -22.24 -22.90
C LEU A 99 -5.41 -20.97 -23.37
N GLU A 100 -4.11 -21.06 -23.62
CA GLU A 100 -3.32 -19.94 -24.14
C GLU A 100 -3.78 -19.54 -25.55
N ARG A 101 -4.17 -20.49 -26.39
CA ARG A 101 -4.81 -20.19 -27.69
C ARG A 101 -6.15 -19.48 -27.52
N ALA A 102 -7.00 -19.92 -26.58
CA ALA A 102 -8.24 -19.22 -26.29
C ALA A 102 -8.00 -17.77 -25.82
N LEU A 103 -6.99 -17.54 -24.97
CA LEU A 103 -6.60 -16.21 -24.50
C LEU A 103 -5.95 -15.35 -25.57
N ALA A 104 -5.24 -15.94 -26.54
CA ALA A 104 -4.72 -15.22 -27.69
C ALA A 104 -5.83 -14.62 -28.56
N LEU A 105 -7.03 -15.22 -28.56
CA LEU A 105 -8.22 -14.70 -29.25
C LEU A 105 -8.96 -13.65 -28.39
N ASP A 106 -9.09 -13.91 -27.08
CA ASP A 106 -9.70 -12.98 -26.13
C ASP A 106 -9.00 -13.05 -24.76
N GLN A 107 -8.17 -12.06 -24.48
CA GLN A 107 -7.46 -11.95 -23.20
C GLN A 107 -8.40 -11.76 -22.00
N ARG A 108 -9.64 -11.29 -22.23
CA ARG A 108 -10.66 -11.08 -21.20
C ARG A 108 -11.56 -12.29 -21.01
N ASN A 109 -11.31 -13.40 -21.69
CA ASN A 109 -12.04 -14.64 -21.48
C ASN A 109 -11.85 -15.12 -20.03
N LEU A 110 -12.84 -14.85 -19.19
CA LEU A 110 -12.78 -15.09 -17.75
C LEU A 110 -12.62 -16.58 -17.45
N MET A 111 -13.34 -17.44 -18.16
CA MET A 111 -13.27 -18.88 -17.93
C MET A 111 -11.89 -19.45 -18.30
N ALA A 112 -11.29 -18.99 -19.41
CA ALA A 112 -9.95 -19.38 -19.79
C ALA A 112 -8.91 -18.97 -18.73
N ASN A 113 -9.01 -17.74 -18.21
CA ASN A 113 -8.14 -17.26 -17.13
C ASN A 113 -8.31 -18.08 -15.84
N VAL A 114 -9.54 -18.39 -15.44
CA VAL A 114 -9.82 -19.24 -14.27
C VAL A 114 -9.25 -20.64 -14.45
N ARG A 115 -9.49 -21.27 -15.61
CA ARG A 115 -8.98 -22.63 -15.89
C ARG A 115 -7.46 -22.69 -15.90
N LEU A 116 -6.81 -21.66 -16.45
CA LEU A 116 -5.37 -21.58 -16.46
C LEU A 116 -4.81 -21.35 -15.05
N ALA A 117 -5.47 -20.52 -14.23
CA ALA A 117 -5.10 -20.36 -12.82
C ALA A 117 -5.23 -21.69 -12.04
N GLU A 118 -6.34 -22.41 -12.22
CA GLU A 118 -6.55 -23.74 -11.64
C GLU A 118 -5.52 -24.77 -12.10
N LEU A 119 -5.09 -24.70 -13.36
CA LEU A 119 -4.04 -25.56 -13.89
C LEU A 119 -2.70 -25.27 -13.21
N GLN A 120 -2.32 -23.99 -13.10
CA GLN A 120 -1.07 -23.60 -12.43
C GLN A 120 -1.05 -24.02 -10.95
N ASP A 121 -2.19 -23.91 -10.26
CA ASP A 121 -2.34 -24.46 -8.89
C ASP A 121 -2.09 -25.98 -8.85
N ARG A 122 -2.65 -26.74 -9.80
CA ARG A 122 -2.52 -28.21 -9.85
C ARG A 122 -1.08 -28.67 -10.11
N VAL A 123 -0.36 -27.97 -10.98
CA VAL A 123 1.04 -28.32 -11.33
C VAL A 123 2.05 -27.73 -10.34
N GLY A 124 1.60 -27.02 -9.30
CA GLY A 124 2.46 -26.45 -8.26
C GLY A 124 3.24 -25.20 -8.68
N ASN A 125 2.88 -24.57 -9.79
CA ASN A 125 3.52 -23.34 -10.24
C ASN A 125 2.89 -22.12 -9.57
N THR A 126 3.27 -21.87 -8.30
CA THR A 126 2.69 -20.84 -7.43
C THR A 126 2.77 -19.44 -8.03
N ALA A 127 3.90 -19.08 -8.65
CA ALA A 127 4.08 -17.77 -9.28
C ALA A 127 3.13 -17.55 -10.46
N ALA A 128 3.02 -18.53 -11.36
CA ALA A 128 2.09 -18.44 -12.48
C ALA A 128 0.63 -18.47 -12.01
N ALA A 129 0.32 -19.24 -10.96
CA ALA A 129 -1.01 -19.29 -10.37
C ALA A 129 -1.42 -17.93 -9.77
N ALA A 130 -0.56 -17.31 -8.96
CA ALA A 130 -0.81 -15.99 -8.37
C ALA A 130 -1.07 -14.93 -9.44
N PHE A 131 -0.25 -14.90 -10.50
CA PHE A 131 -0.43 -14.00 -11.63
C PHE A 131 -1.79 -14.18 -12.31
N ARG A 132 -2.19 -15.43 -12.59
CA ARG A 132 -3.47 -15.73 -13.24
C ARG A 132 -4.68 -15.43 -12.35
N TRP A 133 -4.61 -15.74 -11.05
CA TRP A 133 -5.65 -15.35 -10.10
C TRP A 133 -5.77 -13.83 -9.97
N GLY A 134 -4.66 -13.09 -10.02
CA GLY A 134 -4.65 -11.63 -10.11
C GLY A 134 -5.42 -11.11 -11.33
N GLY A 135 -5.15 -11.67 -12.51
CA GLY A 135 -5.89 -11.35 -13.74
C GLY A 135 -7.39 -11.65 -13.63
N VAL A 136 -7.77 -12.79 -13.03
CA VAL A 136 -9.18 -13.12 -12.74
C VAL A 136 -9.82 -12.06 -11.85
N ALA A 137 -9.16 -11.68 -10.75
CA ALA A 137 -9.66 -10.66 -9.84
C ALA A 137 -9.84 -9.30 -10.54
N THR A 138 -8.87 -8.87 -11.36
CA THR A 138 -8.96 -7.63 -12.14
C THR A 138 -10.15 -7.64 -13.11
N ILE A 139 -10.32 -8.73 -13.88
CA ILE A 139 -11.46 -8.86 -14.81
C ILE A 139 -12.77 -8.74 -14.04
N VAL A 140 -12.95 -9.50 -12.95
CA VAL A 140 -14.19 -9.51 -12.17
C VAL A 140 -14.47 -8.15 -11.51
N GLN A 141 -13.45 -7.47 -11.00
CA GLN A 141 -13.58 -6.13 -10.41
C GLN A 141 -13.97 -5.06 -11.44
N SER A 142 -13.58 -5.23 -12.71
CA SER A 142 -13.93 -4.29 -13.79
C SER A 142 -15.38 -4.39 -14.28
N LEU A 143 -16.11 -5.44 -13.87
CA LEU A 143 -17.50 -5.64 -14.30
C LEU A 143 -18.45 -4.69 -13.53
N PRO A 144 -19.37 -4.00 -14.23
CA PRO A 144 -20.28 -3.05 -13.61
C PRO A 144 -21.28 -3.72 -12.65
N GLU A 145 -21.74 -4.93 -12.98
CA GLU A 145 -22.61 -5.74 -12.14
C GLU A 145 -21.95 -7.09 -11.84
N ARG A 146 -21.99 -7.50 -10.57
CA ARG A 146 -21.40 -8.75 -10.09
C ARG A 146 -22.50 -9.65 -9.55
N SER A 147 -22.76 -10.75 -10.25
CA SER A 147 -23.63 -11.81 -9.76
C SER A 147 -23.03 -12.48 -8.51
N PRO A 148 -23.83 -13.19 -7.69
CA PRO A 148 -23.32 -13.92 -6.54
C PRO A 148 -22.17 -14.89 -6.88
N ALA A 149 -22.23 -15.54 -8.05
CA ALA A 149 -21.18 -16.44 -8.52
C ALA A 149 -19.87 -15.69 -8.83
N LEU A 150 -19.94 -14.50 -9.42
CA LEU A 150 -18.76 -13.66 -9.67
C LEU A 150 -18.17 -13.13 -8.38
N SER A 151 -19.00 -12.77 -7.41
CA SER A 151 -18.54 -12.38 -6.07
C SER A 151 -17.81 -13.52 -5.35
N GLN A 152 -18.33 -14.74 -5.42
CA GLN A 152 -17.65 -15.93 -4.88
C GLN A 152 -16.32 -16.21 -5.60
N LEU A 153 -16.29 -16.03 -6.93
CA LEU A 153 -15.05 -16.18 -7.69
C LEU A 153 -14.00 -15.14 -7.28
N LEU A 154 -14.40 -13.90 -7.03
CA LEU A 154 -13.50 -12.84 -6.57
C LEU A 154 -12.92 -13.16 -5.18
N VAL A 155 -13.76 -13.66 -4.26
CA VAL A 155 -13.30 -14.13 -2.94
C VAL A 155 -12.28 -15.26 -3.11
N ARG A 156 -12.62 -16.29 -3.91
CA ARG A 156 -11.70 -17.41 -4.19
C ARG A 156 -10.37 -16.94 -4.80
N ALA A 157 -10.42 -16.02 -5.77
CA ALA A 157 -9.22 -15.45 -6.38
C ALA A 157 -8.37 -14.69 -5.35
N SER A 158 -9.01 -13.89 -4.50
CA SER A 158 -8.35 -13.13 -3.43
C SER A 158 -7.70 -14.06 -2.40
N ASP A 159 -8.39 -15.13 -2.00
CA ASP A 159 -7.85 -16.13 -1.07
C ASP A 159 -6.63 -16.85 -1.65
N ARG A 160 -6.68 -17.19 -2.94
CA ARG A 160 -5.55 -17.83 -3.64
C ARG A 160 -4.37 -16.89 -3.78
N ILE A 161 -4.59 -15.64 -4.17
CA ILE A 161 -3.53 -14.61 -4.20
C ILE A 161 -2.91 -14.48 -2.80
N ALA A 162 -3.73 -14.34 -1.76
CA ALA A 162 -3.24 -14.19 -0.39
C ALA A 162 -2.46 -15.43 0.09
N GLN A 163 -2.90 -16.64 -0.28
CA GLN A 163 -2.17 -17.87 0.02
C GLN A 163 -0.79 -17.89 -0.64
N HIS A 164 -0.71 -17.57 -1.92
CA HIS A 164 0.55 -17.55 -2.67
C HIS A 164 1.48 -16.44 -2.17
N THR A 165 0.95 -15.25 -1.87
CA THR A 165 1.70 -14.15 -1.26
C THR A 165 2.28 -14.55 0.11
N ARG A 166 1.50 -15.24 0.95
CA ARG A 166 2.01 -15.76 2.24
C ARG A 166 3.12 -16.79 2.06
N ALA A 167 2.95 -17.75 1.15
CA ALA A 167 3.99 -18.75 0.90
C ALA A 167 5.30 -18.10 0.39
N LEU A 168 5.21 -17.11 -0.50
CA LEU A 168 6.35 -16.34 -0.97
C LEU A 168 7.00 -15.54 0.17
N SER A 169 6.18 -14.88 0.98
CA SER A 169 6.59 -14.15 2.19
C SER A 169 7.40 -15.05 3.12
N ASP A 170 6.86 -16.20 3.50
CA ASP A 170 7.52 -17.15 4.42
C ASP A 170 8.83 -17.69 3.83
N ALA A 171 8.87 -17.95 2.53
CA ALA A 171 10.08 -18.41 1.85
C ALA A 171 11.18 -17.35 1.84
N ILE A 172 10.85 -16.08 1.58
CA ILE A 172 11.79 -14.96 1.63
C ILE A 172 12.27 -14.77 3.08
N ASP A 173 11.36 -14.79 4.03
CA ASP A 173 11.70 -14.57 5.43
C ASP A 173 12.63 -15.67 5.97
N THR A 174 12.38 -16.92 5.58
CA THR A 174 13.26 -18.06 5.89
C THR A 174 14.63 -17.93 5.24
N ALA A 175 14.68 -17.55 3.95
CA ALA A 175 15.94 -17.43 3.22
C ALA A 175 16.84 -16.32 3.75
N LEU A 176 16.24 -15.24 4.27
CA LEU A 176 16.97 -14.08 4.79
C LEU A 176 17.26 -14.14 6.29
N ALA A 177 16.66 -15.06 7.04
CA ALA A 177 16.82 -15.13 8.49
C ALA A 177 18.30 -15.14 8.96
N PRO A 178 19.21 -15.96 8.40
CA PRO A 178 20.62 -15.94 8.81
C PRO A 178 21.32 -14.61 8.52
N LEU A 179 21.01 -13.98 7.39
CA LEU A 179 21.61 -12.70 7.01
C LEU A 179 21.11 -11.54 7.88
N ARG A 180 19.86 -11.64 8.38
CA ARG A 180 19.27 -10.64 9.27
C ARG A 180 19.88 -10.66 10.68
N GLU A 181 20.33 -11.82 11.15
CA GLU A 181 20.97 -11.97 12.45
C GLU A 181 22.33 -11.24 12.49
N ASP A 182 23.10 -11.34 11.41
CA ASP A 182 24.44 -10.74 11.31
C ASP A 182 24.42 -9.25 10.89
N ALA A 183 23.29 -8.74 10.37
CA ALA A 183 23.18 -7.39 9.86
C ALA A 183 23.06 -6.32 10.97
N ALA A 184 23.66 -5.15 10.73
CA ALA A 184 23.42 -3.96 11.55
C ALA A 184 21.93 -3.60 11.54
N ALA A 185 21.43 -3.08 12.67
CA ALA A 185 20.00 -2.82 12.86
C ALA A 185 19.40 -1.90 11.78
N ASP A 186 20.13 -0.88 11.34
CA ASP A 186 19.66 0.05 10.31
C ASP A 186 19.61 -0.58 8.92
N ASP A 187 20.58 -1.44 8.58
CA ASP A 187 20.59 -2.16 7.30
C ASP A 187 19.47 -3.19 7.25
N ARG A 188 19.28 -3.94 8.35
CA ARG A 188 18.15 -4.86 8.52
C ARG A 188 16.82 -4.14 8.36
N ARG A 189 16.64 -2.99 9.04
CA ARG A 189 15.41 -2.18 8.93
C ARG A 189 15.11 -1.81 7.47
N ARG A 190 16.11 -1.36 6.72
CA ARG A 190 15.91 -0.91 5.33
C ARG A 190 15.53 -2.07 4.40
N ILE A 191 16.20 -3.22 4.51
CA ILE A 191 15.87 -4.37 3.66
C ILE A 191 14.51 -4.97 4.03
N ASP A 192 14.16 -5.01 5.32
CA ASP A 192 12.86 -5.51 5.77
C ASP A 192 11.72 -4.64 5.26
N VAL A 193 11.85 -3.31 5.34
CA VAL A 193 10.88 -2.37 4.76
C VAL A 193 10.75 -2.53 3.24
N CYS A 194 11.86 -2.77 2.54
CA CYS A 194 11.84 -3.01 1.09
C CYS A 194 11.05 -4.28 0.74
N ILE A 195 11.28 -5.35 1.49
CA ILE A 195 10.58 -6.64 1.30
C ILE A 195 9.10 -6.52 1.68
N ASP A 196 8.79 -5.84 2.79
CA ASP A 196 7.41 -5.59 3.20
C ASP A 196 6.63 -4.83 2.15
N ALA A 197 7.26 -3.81 1.54
CA ALA A 197 6.65 -3.06 0.46
C ALA A 197 6.46 -3.90 -0.81
N MET A 198 7.47 -4.68 -1.20
CA MET A 198 7.39 -5.60 -2.35
C MET A 198 6.26 -6.64 -2.18
N LEU A 199 6.07 -7.14 -0.96
CA LEU A 199 5.05 -8.14 -0.63
C LEU A 199 3.68 -7.53 -0.30
N GLY A 200 3.54 -6.20 -0.32
CA GLY A 200 2.31 -5.50 0.02
C GLY A 200 1.93 -5.57 1.51
N ARG A 201 2.87 -5.93 2.39
CA ARG A 201 2.68 -5.92 3.85
C ARG A 201 2.69 -4.50 4.42
N ARG A 202 3.28 -3.55 3.69
CA ARG A 202 3.46 -2.16 4.12
C ARG A 202 3.43 -1.20 2.95
N ALA A 203 2.83 -0.01 3.12
CA ALA A 203 2.88 1.06 2.14
C ALA A 203 4.22 1.83 2.21
N ILE A 204 4.62 2.45 1.10
CA ILE A 204 5.69 3.44 1.09
C ILE A 204 5.04 4.82 1.21
N HIS A 205 5.47 5.58 2.21
CA HIS A 205 4.97 6.92 2.45
C HIS A 205 5.97 7.94 1.90
N ALA A 206 5.52 8.75 0.94
CA ALA A 206 6.31 9.85 0.42
C ALA A 206 6.13 11.11 1.29
N PRO A 207 7.17 11.97 1.39
CA PRO A 207 7.04 13.30 1.96
C PRO A 207 6.04 14.15 1.16
N VAL A 208 5.10 14.79 1.85
CA VAL A 208 4.11 15.72 1.27
C VAL A 208 4.10 17.02 2.09
N PRO A 209 5.11 17.90 1.92
CA PRO A 209 5.14 19.18 2.60
C PRO A 209 4.04 20.12 2.09
N HIS A 210 3.44 20.89 3.00
CA HIS A 210 2.44 21.91 2.63
C HIS A 210 3.06 23.26 2.21
N GLY A 211 4.36 23.42 2.38
CA GLY A 211 5.11 24.64 2.06
C GLY A 211 6.28 24.37 1.12
N LEU A 212 7.50 24.51 1.61
CA LEU A 212 8.71 24.31 0.80
C LEU A 212 9.06 22.83 0.71
N HIS A 213 9.33 22.34 -0.51
CA HIS A 213 9.97 21.05 -0.74
C HIS A 213 11.39 21.25 -1.25
N PHE A 214 12.37 20.77 -0.50
CA PHE A 214 13.76 20.67 -0.93
C PHE A 214 13.97 19.31 -1.64
N PRO A 215 14.29 19.30 -2.94
CA PRO A 215 14.36 18.07 -3.72
C PRO A 215 15.61 17.25 -3.35
N PHE A 216 15.58 15.96 -3.69
CA PHE A 216 16.71 15.01 -3.57
C PHE A 216 17.16 14.68 -2.14
N LEU A 217 16.40 15.08 -1.12
CA LEU A 217 16.61 14.57 0.23
C LEU A 217 16.00 13.16 0.38
N PRO A 218 16.68 12.25 1.12
CA PRO A 218 16.08 10.99 1.53
C PRO A 218 14.80 11.20 2.36
N ALA A 219 13.80 10.35 2.12
CA ALA A 219 12.53 10.32 2.86
C ALA A 219 12.64 9.39 4.09
N ASP A 220 13.40 9.82 5.09
CA ASP A 220 13.55 9.05 6.33
C ASP A 220 12.35 9.27 7.25
N GLU A 221 11.51 8.26 7.45
CA GLU A 221 10.42 8.32 8.44
C GLU A 221 10.96 8.66 9.83
N PHE A 222 11.99 7.95 10.26
CA PHE A 222 12.77 8.28 11.43
C PHE A 222 14.24 8.30 11.04
N PHE A 223 14.88 9.42 11.28
CA PHE A 223 16.28 9.59 10.91
C PHE A 223 17.18 8.68 11.78
N PRO A 224 18.20 8.05 11.18
CA PRO A 224 19.19 7.28 11.93
C PRO A 224 19.93 8.12 12.98
N ARG A 225 20.11 7.57 14.19
CA ARG A 225 20.73 8.28 15.32
C ARG A 225 22.15 8.78 15.03
N ARG A 226 22.89 8.12 14.14
CA ARG A 226 24.25 8.53 13.72
C ARG A 226 24.32 9.94 13.12
N HIS A 227 23.20 10.47 12.63
CA HIS A 227 23.13 11.83 12.11
C HIS A 227 23.15 12.90 13.22
N PHE A 228 22.88 12.51 14.46
CA PHE A 228 22.71 13.43 15.60
C PHE A 228 23.64 13.03 16.74
N PRO A 229 24.96 13.28 16.63
CA PRO A 229 25.93 12.91 17.67
C PRO A 229 25.65 13.61 19.03
N TRP A 230 24.92 14.72 19.01
CA TRP A 230 24.48 15.46 20.21
C TRP A 230 23.27 14.84 20.92
N LEU A 231 22.59 13.86 20.31
CA LEU A 231 21.33 13.31 20.83
C LEU A 231 21.51 12.66 22.21
N ALA A 232 22.63 11.98 22.46
CA ALA A 232 22.92 11.37 23.76
C ALA A 232 23.08 12.41 24.88
N ALA A 233 23.70 13.58 24.59
CA ALA A 233 23.82 14.66 25.56
C ALA A 233 22.45 15.31 25.84
N PHE A 234 21.62 15.45 24.80
CA PHE A 234 20.25 15.95 24.93
C PHE A 234 19.38 15.02 25.78
N GLU A 235 19.46 13.71 25.55
CA GLU A 235 18.77 12.68 26.35
C GLU A 235 19.28 12.66 27.80
N ALA A 236 20.58 12.86 28.03
CA ALA A 236 21.13 12.95 29.39
C ALA A 236 20.60 14.16 30.19
N ALA A 237 20.15 15.22 29.50
CA ALA A 237 19.52 16.38 30.13
C ALA A 237 18.05 16.16 30.54
N THR A 238 17.44 15.02 30.18
CA THR A 238 16.03 14.70 30.45
C THR A 238 15.59 14.96 31.90
N PRO A 239 16.33 14.56 32.95
CA PRO A 239 15.87 14.77 34.32
C PRO A 239 15.74 16.27 34.66
N ALA A 240 16.67 17.11 34.20
CA ALA A 240 16.63 18.54 34.44
C ALA A 240 15.49 19.21 33.67
N ILE A 241 15.33 18.83 32.39
CA ILE A 241 14.24 19.33 31.53
C ILE A 241 12.88 18.92 32.08
N GLY A 242 12.74 17.67 32.54
CA GLY A 242 11.52 17.15 33.15
C GLY A 242 11.14 17.90 34.42
N ALA A 243 12.09 18.16 35.32
CA ALA A 243 11.85 18.93 36.53
C ALA A 243 11.39 20.37 36.23
N GLU A 244 11.96 21.02 35.21
CA GLU A 244 11.52 22.35 34.78
C GLU A 244 10.10 22.32 34.22
N LEU A 245 9.75 21.31 33.41
CA LEU A 245 8.38 21.10 32.93
C LEU A 245 7.40 20.86 34.09
N GLU A 246 7.74 20.01 35.06
CA GLU A 246 6.90 19.74 36.22
C GLU A 246 6.61 21.01 37.02
N ASN A 247 7.64 21.86 37.22
CA ASN A 247 7.46 23.16 37.86
C ASN A 247 6.52 24.08 37.04
N LEU A 248 6.67 24.11 35.72
CA LEU A 248 5.76 24.87 34.85
C LEU A 248 4.31 24.39 34.96
N LEU A 249 4.09 23.07 35.05
CA LEU A 249 2.76 22.46 35.17
C LEU A 249 2.14 22.70 36.56
N ALA A 250 2.94 22.60 37.63
CA ALA A 250 2.50 22.75 39.02
C ALA A 250 2.03 24.16 39.36
N ASP A 251 2.62 25.19 38.74
CA ASP A 251 2.30 26.59 39.01
C ASP A 251 0.87 26.99 38.60
N GLY A 252 0.11 26.11 37.91
CA GLY A 252 -1.26 26.37 37.46
C GLY A 252 -1.40 27.63 36.58
N ALA A 253 -0.27 28.17 36.11
CA ALA A 253 -0.17 29.50 35.56
C ALA A 253 -0.71 29.56 34.12
N PRO A 254 -1.32 30.67 33.69
CA PRO A 254 -1.57 30.92 32.27
C PRO A 254 -0.23 30.84 31.54
N GLY A 255 -0.09 29.86 30.65
CA GLY A 255 1.17 29.69 29.94
C GLY A 255 1.16 28.60 28.88
N PHE A 256 0.54 27.47 29.16
CA PHE A 256 0.17 26.51 28.11
C PHE A 256 -1.02 27.07 27.35
N ALA A 257 -0.82 27.36 26.07
CA ALA A 257 -1.86 27.82 25.17
C ALA A 257 -2.29 26.67 24.24
N PRO A 258 -3.55 26.65 23.76
CA PRO A 258 -3.96 25.78 22.66
C PRO A 258 -2.93 25.81 21.53
N TYR A 259 -2.49 24.63 21.07
CA TYR A 259 -1.55 24.54 19.96
C TYR A 259 -2.20 24.94 18.64
N VAL A 260 -3.46 24.55 18.45
CA VAL A 260 -4.25 24.91 17.28
C VAL A 260 -5.05 26.18 17.61
N ALA A 261 -4.78 27.23 16.86
CA ALA A 261 -5.53 28.48 16.88
C ALA A 261 -5.85 28.88 15.43
N MET A 262 -7.02 28.48 14.95
CA MET A 262 -7.42 28.73 13.57
C MET A 262 -7.79 30.20 13.38
N THR A 263 -7.38 30.78 12.26
CA THR A 263 -7.78 32.15 11.90
C THR A 263 -9.32 32.24 11.80
N PRO A 264 -9.96 33.30 12.33
CA PRO A 264 -11.40 33.49 12.20
C PRO A 264 -11.88 33.39 10.74
N GLY A 265 -12.85 32.51 10.49
CA GLY A 265 -13.39 32.26 9.15
C GLY A 265 -12.77 31.06 8.42
N THR A 266 -11.76 30.39 8.99
CA THR A 266 -11.25 29.14 8.41
C THR A 266 -12.34 28.07 8.36
N PRO A 267 -12.61 27.44 7.20
CA PRO A 267 -13.64 26.40 7.09
C PRO A 267 -13.37 25.19 8.01
N PRO A 268 -14.43 24.49 8.46
CA PRO A 268 -14.27 23.28 9.24
C PRO A 268 -13.36 22.26 8.53
N ASN A 269 -12.40 21.73 9.27
CA ASN A 269 -11.42 20.78 8.77
C ASN A 269 -10.96 19.85 9.91
N ARG A 270 -9.93 19.04 9.66
CA ARG A 270 -9.42 18.04 10.62
C ARG A 270 -8.99 18.65 11.97
N TRP A 271 -8.63 19.93 12.01
CA TRP A 271 -8.14 20.64 13.19
C TRP A 271 -9.24 21.33 14.00
N THR A 272 -10.46 21.43 13.47
CA THR A 272 -11.59 22.08 14.15
C THR A 272 -11.86 21.56 15.57
N PRO A 273 -11.71 20.26 15.90
CA PRO A 273 -11.88 19.79 17.28
C PRO A 273 -10.83 20.32 18.28
N PHE A 274 -9.71 20.85 17.78
CA PHE A 274 -8.58 21.34 18.58
C PHE A 274 -8.49 22.87 18.62
N ASP A 275 -9.28 23.58 17.81
CA ASP A 275 -9.23 25.04 17.71
C ASP A 275 -9.57 25.71 19.04
N GLY A 276 -8.59 26.42 19.61
CA GLY A 276 -8.71 27.05 20.93
C GLY A 276 -8.86 26.06 22.09
N SER A 277 -8.61 24.77 21.85
CA SER A 277 -8.80 23.69 22.83
C SER A 277 -7.53 23.39 23.60
N ASP A 278 -7.66 23.09 24.89
CA ASP A 278 -6.55 22.66 25.74
C ASP A 278 -6.27 21.15 25.68
N LEU A 279 -6.98 20.40 24.81
CA LEU A 279 -6.71 18.99 24.52
C LEU A 279 -5.29 18.78 23.98
N TRP A 280 -4.80 19.76 23.22
CA TRP A 280 -3.42 19.82 22.76
C TRP A 280 -2.89 21.23 22.98
N SER A 281 -1.92 21.35 23.88
CA SER A 281 -1.37 22.65 24.29
C SER A 281 0.14 22.70 24.16
N ALA A 282 0.68 23.91 24.05
CA ALA A 282 2.10 24.15 23.95
C ALA A 282 2.58 25.29 24.86
N ARG A 283 3.81 25.16 25.34
CA ARG A 283 4.57 26.22 26.01
C ARG A 283 5.88 26.45 25.27
N TYR A 284 5.95 27.54 24.51
CA TYR A 284 7.10 27.87 23.67
C TYR A 284 8.25 28.46 24.49
N LEU A 285 9.46 27.97 24.22
CA LEU A 285 10.74 28.61 24.55
C LEU A 285 11.27 29.39 23.34
N TRP A 286 11.08 28.84 22.13
CA TRP A 286 11.26 29.54 20.87
C TRP A 286 10.02 29.34 19.99
N ARG A 287 9.52 30.43 19.41
CA ARG A 287 8.42 30.39 18.43
C ARG A 287 8.82 31.20 17.21
N TYR A 288 8.85 30.58 16.04
CA TYR A 288 9.21 31.22 14.77
C TYR A 288 10.56 31.96 14.80
N GLY A 289 11.53 31.39 15.52
CA GLY A 289 12.87 31.97 15.70
C GLY A 289 12.99 33.02 16.80
N VAL A 290 11.90 33.37 17.47
CA VAL A 290 11.90 34.32 18.59
C VAL A 290 11.96 33.56 19.92
N ARG A 291 12.97 33.88 20.74
CA ARG A 291 13.13 33.34 22.10
C ARG A 291 12.16 34.01 23.07
N ASP A 292 11.54 33.24 23.95
CA ASP A 292 10.78 33.73 25.09
C ASP A 292 11.67 33.76 26.34
N ASP A 293 12.23 34.92 26.64
CA ASP A 293 13.15 35.11 27.78
C ASP A 293 12.47 34.84 29.13
N ALA A 294 11.17 35.08 29.25
CA ALA A 294 10.43 34.85 30.50
C ALA A 294 10.28 33.34 30.77
N VAL A 295 10.01 32.55 29.73
CA VAL A 295 9.98 31.08 29.85
C VAL A 295 11.39 30.53 30.06
N CYS A 296 12.38 31.00 29.30
CA CYS A 296 13.77 30.53 29.42
C CYS A 296 14.36 30.82 30.80
N THR A 297 13.98 31.93 31.44
CA THR A 297 14.40 32.23 32.83
C THR A 297 13.86 31.21 33.83
N ARG A 298 12.66 30.65 33.57
CA ARG A 298 12.06 29.59 34.40
C ARG A 298 12.57 28.19 34.02
N CYS A 299 13.12 28.04 32.82
CA CYS A 299 13.67 26.78 32.31
C CYS A 299 15.16 26.93 31.91
N PRO A 300 16.05 27.38 32.81
CA PRO A 300 17.42 27.72 32.47
C PRO A 300 18.23 26.53 31.94
N GLN A 301 17.99 25.31 32.44
CA GLN A 301 18.69 24.11 31.97
C GLN A 301 18.20 23.70 30.59
N THR A 302 16.89 23.76 30.35
CA THR A 302 16.32 23.50 29.02
C THR A 302 16.83 24.52 28.01
N ALA A 303 16.81 25.82 28.35
CA ALA A 303 17.30 26.87 27.46
C ALA A 303 18.79 26.71 27.14
N ALA A 304 19.63 26.47 28.15
CA ALA A 304 21.06 26.22 27.94
C ALA A 304 21.30 25.00 27.05
N MET A 305 20.54 23.92 27.21
CA MET A 305 20.65 22.73 26.36
C MET A 305 20.25 23.04 24.91
N LEU A 306 19.12 23.72 24.69
CA LEU A 306 18.64 24.09 23.35
C LEU A 306 19.65 24.98 22.60
N GLU A 307 20.31 25.90 23.30
CA GLU A 307 21.34 26.78 22.74
C GLU A 307 22.58 26.02 22.23
N THR A 308 22.78 24.75 22.60
CA THR A 308 23.85 23.90 22.07
C THR A 308 23.48 23.12 20.79
N LEU A 309 22.19 23.08 20.44
CA LEU A 309 21.69 22.26 19.34
C LEU A 309 21.84 22.95 17.98
N PRO A 310 21.95 22.20 16.87
CA PRO A 310 21.92 22.74 15.51
C PRO A 310 20.49 23.11 15.09
N LEU A 311 19.88 24.06 15.80
CA LEU A 311 18.50 24.50 15.60
C LEU A 311 18.27 24.99 14.16
N ALA A 312 17.08 24.71 13.62
CA ALA A 312 16.66 25.17 12.29
C ALA A 312 16.32 26.68 12.30
N ASP A 313 17.34 27.53 12.41
CA ASP A 313 17.27 28.98 12.40
C ASP A 313 16.96 29.54 11.01
N ILE A 314 15.68 29.46 10.67
CA ILE A 314 15.12 30.01 9.44
C ILE A 314 14.56 31.41 9.77
N PRO A 315 15.11 32.50 9.21
CA PRO A 315 14.67 33.85 9.54
C PRO A 315 13.14 34.04 9.46
N GLY A 316 12.56 34.43 10.60
CA GLY A 316 11.12 34.68 10.77
C GLY A 316 10.21 33.45 10.71
N ARG A 317 10.79 32.24 10.76
CA ARG A 317 10.05 30.96 10.61
C ARG A 317 10.47 29.89 11.60
N GLY A 318 11.72 29.92 12.06
CA GLY A 318 12.25 28.89 12.95
C GLY A 318 13.53 29.33 13.66
N PRO A 319 13.97 28.57 14.67
CA PRO A 319 13.38 27.30 15.11
C PRO A 319 12.09 27.49 15.91
N SER A 320 11.35 26.40 16.09
CA SER A 320 10.42 26.25 17.20
C SER A 320 11.01 25.29 18.22
N ALA A 321 10.86 25.61 19.50
CA ALA A 321 11.19 24.73 20.62
C ALA A 321 10.17 24.93 21.73
N PHE A 322 9.45 23.88 22.12
CA PHE A 322 8.32 23.99 23.03
C PHE A 322 7.99 22.68 23.75
N PHE A 323 7.48 22.79 24.97
CA PHE A 323 6.82 21.68 25.62
C PHE A 323 5.45 21.49 24.99
N SER A 324 5.14 20.27 24.55
CA SER A 324 3.84 19.89 24.00
C SER A 324 3.14 18.92 24.93
N VAL A 325 1.91 19.25 25.32
CA VAL A 325 1.09 18.45 26.24
C VAL A 325 -0.16 17.99 25.51
N LEU A 326 -0.40 16.68 25.56
CA LEU A 326 -1.58 16.02 25.00
C LEU A 326 -2.40 15.43 26.15
N LYS A 327 -3.66 15.85 26.29
CA LYS A 327 -4.57 15.40 27.35
C LYS A 327 -5.01 13.93 27.18
N PRO A 328 -5.53 13.31 28.26
CA PRO A 328 -6.14 11.98 28.22
C PRO A 328 -7.15 11.80 27.08
N GLY A 329 -7.21 10.60 26.50
CA GLY A 329 -8.17 10.23 25.46
C GLY A 329 -8.05 11.00 24.13
N THR A 330 -6.93 11.67 23.87
CA THR A 330 -6.76 12.54 22.70
C THR A 330 -5.99 11.85 21.59
N ARG A 331 -6.50 11.93 20.35
CA ARG A 331 -5.84 11.45 19.13
C ARG A 331 -5.72 12.57 18.11
N LEU A 332 -4.50 12.90 17.71
CA LEU A 332 -4.22 13.85 16.65
C LEU A 332 -4.40 13.17 15.29
N PRO A 333 -5.14 13.75 14.33
CA PRO A 333 -5.36 13.12 13.04
C PRO A 333 -4.04 13.01 12.24
N PRO A 334 -3.94 12.06 11.29
CA PRO A 334 -2.82 12.03 10.35
C PRO A 334 -2.65 13.36 9.61
N HIS A 335 -1.42 13.88 9.62
CA HIS A 335 -1.04 15.16 9.02
C HIS A 335 0.41 15.18 8.57
N THR A 336 0.80 16.24 7.84
CA THR A 336 2.18 16.47 7.39
C THR A 336 2.59 17.91 7.68
N GLY A 337 3.89 18.10 7.88
CA GLY A 337 4.56 19.36 8.16
C GLY A 337 4.70 20.27 6.95
N VAL A 338 5.35 21.41 7.19
CA VAL A 338 5.43 22.49 6.19
C VAL A 338 6.65 22.39 5.28
N SER A 339 7.76 21.80 5.74
CA SER A 339 9.00 21.78 4.96
C SER A 339 9.97 20.71 5.42
N ASN A 340 10.59 20.02 4.47
CA ASN A 340 11.54 18.93 4.72
C ASN A 340 12.98 19.43 4.96
N ILE A 341 13.20 20.75 5.02
CA ILE A 341 14.51 21.34 5.35
C ILE A 341 14.83 21.26 6.85
N ARG A 342 13.83 20.96 7.69
CA ARG A 342 13.98 20.71 9.11
C ARG A 342 13.69 19.24 9.41
N SER A 343 14.20 18.77 10.54
CA SER A 343 13.78 17.55 11.18
C SER A 343 13.22 17.88 12.56
N VAL A 344 12.21 17.13 12.98
CA VAL A 344 11.54 17.36 14.26
C VAL A 344 12.05 16.36 15.27
N VAL A 345 12.51 16.87 16.41
CA VAL A 345 13.01 16.07 17.54
C VAL A 345 11.92 16.02 18.60
N HIS A 346 11.59 14.82 19.06
CA HIS A 346 10.76 14.64 20.24
C HIS A 346 11.57 14.00 21.37
N LEU A 347 11.70 14.71 22.50
CA LEU A 347 12.22 14.18 23.75
C LEU A 347 11.05 13.87 24.70
N PRO A 348 10.77 12.59 25.01
CA PRO A 348 9.63 12.25 25.86
C PRO A 348 9.96 12.51 27.33
N LEU A 349 9.05 13.20 28.04
CA LEU A 349 9.26 13.65 29.43
C LEU A 349 8.26 13.01 30.40
N ILE A 350 6.98 13.03 30.03
CA ILE A 350 5.89 12.39 30.78
C ILE A 350 5.14 11.50 29.78
N VAL A 351 5.19 10.19 29.99
CA VAL A 351 4.63 9.21 29.05
C VAL A 351 3.88 8.12 29.82
N PRO A 352 2.55 8.24 29.92
CA PRO A 352 1.71 7.17 30.41
C PRO A 352 1.63 5.99 29.43
N ASP A 353 1.14 4.86 29.91
CA ASP A 353 0.83 3.70 29.08
C ASP A 353 -0.20 4.05 27.99
N ARG A 354 -0.20 3.29 26.88
CA ARG A 354 -1.15 3.47 25.75
C ARG A 354 -1.03 4.82 25.02
N CYS A 355 0.13 5.47 25.11
CA CYS A 355 0.52 6.55 24.21
C CYS A 355 1.30 5.99 23.01
N GLY A 356 1.21 6.64 21.85
CA GLY A 356 2.00 6.25 20.69
C GLY A 356 2.17 7.34 19.65
N PHE A 357 3.06 7.07 18.69
CA PHE A 357 3.41 7.97 17.60
C PHE A 357 3.74 7.15 16.35
N ARG A 358 3.17 7.52 15.20
CA ARG A 358 3.43 6.89 13.91
C ARG A 358 3.96 7.93 12.94
N VAL A 359 4.98 7.56 12.16
CA VAL A 359 5.46 8.31 11.00
C VAL A 359 5.53 7.34 9.82
N GLY A 360 4.79 7.63 8.75
CA GLY A 360 4.63 6.75 7.62
C GLY A 360 4.15 5.37 8.04
N GLY A 361 4.91 4.34 7.68
CA GLY A 361 4.62 2.94 7.99
C GLY A 361 5.26 2.43 9.29
N GLU A 362 5.85 3.29 10.12
CA GLU A 362 6.49 2.90 11.38
C GLU A 362 5.82 3.56 12.59
N THR A 363 5.46 2.73 13.58
CA THR A 363 4.98 3.18 14.88
C THR A 363 6.06 2.97 15.93
N ARG A 364 6.38 4.03 16.69
CA ARG A 364 7.29 3.94 17.84
C ARG A 364 6.52 4.16 19.13
N ALA A 365 6.81 3.31 20.10
CA ALA A 365 6.41 3.54 21.48
C ALA A 365 7.26 4.67 22.07
N TRP A 366 6.64 5.51 22.88
CA TRP A 366 7.32 6.53 23.63
C TRP A 366 8.12 5.91 24.80
N ARG A 367 9.31 6.43 25.07
CA ARG A 367 10.13 6.07 26.23
C ARG A 367 10.74 7.32 26.81
N VAL A 368 10.52 7.57 28.10
CA VAL A 368 11.03 8.77 28.77
C VAL A 368 12.55 8.84 28.62
N GLY A 369 13.04 9.97 28.14
CA GLY A 369 14.46 10.20 27.92
C GLY A 369 15.09 9.53 26.69
N GLU A 370 14.33 8.77 25.89
CA GLU A 370 14.79 8.27 24.59
C GLU A 370 14.20 9.12 23.48
N ALA A 371 15.01 10.06 22.96
CA ALA A 371 14.58 10.95 21.90
C ALA A 371 14.63 10.26 20.53
N PHE A 372 13.74 10.69 19.64
CA PHE A 372 13.82 10.36 18.23
C PHE A 372 13.67 11.61 17.36
N VAL A 373 14.19 11.51 16.14
CA VAL A 373 14.14 12.55 15.13
C VAL A 373 13.45 12.00 13.90
N PHE A 374 12.50 12.76 13.34
CA PHE A 374 11.68 12.31 12.21
C PHE A 374 11.44 13.44 11.20
N ASP A 375 11.05 13.06 9.98
CA ASP A 375 10.60 13.99 8.95
C ASP A 375 9.09 14.21 9.11
N ASP A 376 8.69 15.37 9.62
CA ASP A 376 7.28 15.70 9.83
C ASP A 376 6.52 15.87 8.51
N THR A 377 7.20 15.99 7.36
CA THR A 377 6.53 16.06 6.06
C THR A 377 6.05 14.71 5.56
N ILE A 378 6.48 13.61 6.17
CA ILE A 378 5.85 12.30 6.01
C ILE A 378 4.63 12.22 6.93
N GLU A 379 3.54 11.61 6.46
CA GLU A 379 2.30 11.52 7.23
C GLU A 379 2.56 10.92 8.62
N HIS A 380 2.16 11.65 9.66
CA HIS A 380 2.35 11.22 11.03
C HIS A 380 1.12 11.52 11.89
N GLU A 381 0.99 10.79 12.98
CA GLU A 381 -0.07 10.96 13.98
C GLU A 381 0.42 10.60 15.38
N ALA A 382 -0.27 11.12 16.38
CA ALA A 382 0.05 10.90 17.78
C ALA A 382 -1.22 10.66 18.60
N TRP A 383 -1.14 9.77 19.60
CA TRP A 383 -2.25 9.51 20.50
C TRP A 383 -1.82 9.42 21.96
N ASN A 384 -2.77 9.73 22.82
CA ASN A 384 -2.75 9.49 24.25
C ASN A 384 -4.07 8.82 24.62
N ASP A 385 -4.12 7.49 24.62
CA ASP A 385 -5.31 6.73 25.05
C ASP A 385 -5.31 6.44 26.56
N SER A 386 -4.43 7.09 27.32
CA SER A 386 -4.34 6.98 28.77
C SER A 386 -5.34 7.91 29.49
N ASP A 387 -5.35 7.82 30.82
CA ASP A 387 -6.04 8.69 31.76
C ASP A 387 -5.15 9.82 32.34
N GLU A 388 -3.89 9.89 31.93
CA GLU A 388 -2.92 10.88 32.36
C GLU A 388 -2.45 11.75 31.18
N ILE A 389 -1.81 12.89 31.45
CA ILE A 389 -1.25 13.73 30.39
C ILE A 389 -0.01 13.08 29.78
N ARG A 390 0.23 13.32 28.49
CA ARG A 390 1.50 13.01 27.84
C ARG A 390 2.21 14.29 27.49
N ALA A 391 3.46 14.44 27.89
CA ALA A 391 4.27 15.63 27.63
C ALA A 391 5.61 15.29 27.00
N VAL A 392 5.98 16.05 25.97
CA VAL A 392 7.25 15.92 25.25
C VAL A 392 7.85 17.31 25.02
N LEU A 393 9.17 17.41 24.94
CA LEU A 393 9.84 18.59 24.39
C LEU A 393 10.02 18.39 22.88
N ILE A 394 9.49 19.32 22.09
CA ILE A 394 9.59 19.34 20.63
C ILE A 394 10.60 20.40 20.21
N VAL A 395 11.52 20.06 19.32
CA VAL A 395 12.56 20.98 18.82
C VAL A 395 12.76 20.79 17.32
N ASP A 396 12.81 21.90 16.57
CA ASP A 396 13.18 21.91 15.16
C ASP A 396 14.71 22.04 14.99
N VAL A 397 15.32 21.06 14.33
CA VAL A 397 16.74 21.09 13.94
C VAL A 397 16.87 21.03 12.42
N TRP A 398 18.02 21.43 11.86
CA TRP A 398 18.23 21.29 10.42
C TRP A 398 18.16 19.82 9.98
N ASN A 399 17.59 19.58 8.79
CA ASN A 399 17.62 18.24 8.19
C ASN A 399 19.08 17.78 8.02
N PRO A 400 19.46 16.59 8.53
CA PRO A 400 20.86 16.17 8.60
C PRO A 400 21.50 15.90 7.24
N HIS A 401 20.70 15.79 6.18
CA HIS A 401 21.20 15.60 4.81
C HIS A 401 21.58 16.92 4.12
N LEU A 402 21.25 18.06 4.72
CA LEU A 402 21.63 19.36 4.20
C LEU A 402 23.09 19.67 4.50
N THR A 403 23.79 20.16 3.48
CA THR A 403 25.15 20.67 3.63
C THR A 403 25.16 22.05 4.27
N ALA A 404 26.30 22.42 4.85
CA ALA A 404 26.50 23.76 5.42
C ALA A 404 26.27 24.88 4.39
N SER A 405 26.65 24.66 3.12
CA SER A 405 26.42 25.61 2.03
C SER A 405 24.95 25.77 1.70
N GLU A 406 24.17 24.67 1.66
CA GLU A 406 22.73 24.73 1.45
C GLU A 406 22.03 25.46 2.59
N ILE A 407 22.39 25.16 3.85
CA ILE A 407 21.87 25.87 5.03
C ILE A 407 22.13 27.38 4.91
N ALA A 408 23.36 27.78 4.56
CA ALA A 408 23.72 29.19 4.39
C ALA A 408 22.91 29.87 3.27
N MET A 409 22.73 29.19 2.13
CA MET A 409 21.91 29.69 1.01
C MET A 409 20.44 29.82 1.41
N MET A 410 19.88 28.84 2.13
CA MET A 410 18.50 28.88 2.61
C MET A 410 18.28 30.03 3.59
N ARG A 411 19.16 30.21 4.59
CA ARG A 411 19.10 31.36 5.51
C ARG A 411 19.09 32.68 4.73
N ARG A 412 19.96 32.83 3.74
CA ARG A 412 20.02 34.04 2.90
C ARG A 412 18.76 34.24 2.06
N MET A 413 18.25 33.16 1.46
CA MET A 413 17.03 33.17 0.65
C MET A 413 15.83 33.61 1.50
N PHE A 414 15.59 32.96 2.64
CA PHE A 414 14.47 33.30 3.53
C PHE A 414 14.60 34.70 4.13
N GLY A 415 15.81 35.13 4.50
CA GLY A 415 16.05 36.50 4.94
C GLY A 415 15.71 37.54 3.86
N THR A 416 16.05 37.24 2.60
CA THR A 416 15.72 38.11 1.46
C THR A 416 14.22 38.12 1.16
N LEU A 417 13.56 36.95 1.20
CA LEU A 417 12.11 36.85 1.04
C LEU A 417 11.36 37.64 2.11
N GLY A 418 11.79 37.54 3.38
CA GLY A 418 11.21 38.32 4.48
C GLY A 418 11.33 39.83 4.25
N ALA A 419 12.50 40.29 3.79
CA ALA A 419 12.72 41.70 3.50
C ALA A 419 11.93 42.22 2.28
N GLN A 420 11.74 41.41 1.25
CA GLN A 420 11.05 41.81 0.02
C GLN A 420 9.53 41.72 0.10
N LEU A 421 9.01 40.71 0.79
CA LEU A 421 7.57 40.43 0.85
C LEU A 421 6.89 41.06 2.07
N GLY A 422 7.62 41.76 2.94
CA GLY A 422 7.06 42.33 4.18
C GLY A 422 6.61 41.27 5.18
N MET A 423 6.90 39.99 4.94
CA MET A 423 6.59 38.85 5.82
C MET A 423 7.52 38.79 7.05
N ALA A 424 8.01 39.95 7.50
CA ALA A 424 8.79 40.09 8.71
C ALA A 424 7.83 40.08 9.91
N GLY A 425 7.29 38.90 10.25
CA GLY A 425 6.72 38.67 11.58
C GLY A 425 5.21 38.46 11.68
N ASP A 426 4.43 38.65 10.62
CA ASP A 426 3.01 38.26 10.64
C ASP A 426 2.90 36.79 10.23
N VAL A 427 3.03 35.93 11.23
CA VAL A 427 2.87 34.50 11.11
C VAL A 427 1.37 34.20 11.11
N VAL A 428 0.84 33.81 9.95
CA VAL A 428 -0.50 33.21 9.85
C VAL A 428 -0.32 31.72 10.16
N ASP A 429 -0.83 31.28 11.31
CA ASP A 429 -0.96 29.87 11.70
C ASP A 429 -1.85 29.09 10.69
#